data_AF-A0AAV3AP06-F1
#
_entry.id   AF-A0AAV3AP06-F1
#
_cell.length_a   1.000
_cell.length_b   1.000
_cell.length_c   1.000
_cell.angle_alpha   90.00
_cell.angle_beta   90.00
_cell.angle_gamma   90.00
#
_symmetry.space_group_name_H-M   'P 1'
#
loop_
_entity.id
_entity.type
_entity.pdbx_description
1 polymer ?
#
loop_
_entity_poly.entity_id
_entity_poly.type
_entity_poly.pdbx_seq_one_letter_code
_entity_poly.pdbx_strand_id
1 'polypeptide(L)'
;MAPDWLHTGIAMADRRRAAGSSPVPRPPQRQTSGADFLVQAGVRTMMREAVLKLVETRPEDPVAFLADYFGRLGPGPAGGAAAADLCPQLPGQLRLGRALWYLKLAHHSQRTAFNNNLTVAYDCLSAGGKKKKPGLNGKLYTDLLTKICHEGDLPKEISSALLKKIQCRDHEAVPFDVFRYGVVTCFVMMEFRSKADTLFNILDEDSQSDQRVCQTVLDTLKEALVASDLSVPASYLEAGSKLGPDCLAVAMDRALLGKKTGVPMSRNEFLKEACSLFLDKVKPMH
;
A
#
# COMPACT_ATOMS: atom_id res chain seq x y z
N MET A 1 -64.81 26.97 49.66
CA MET A 1 -64.38 27.54 50.94
C MET A 1 -64.87 26.61 52.05
N ALA A 2 -63.91 25.93 52.71
CA ALA A 2 -63.94 25.13 53.96
C ALA A 2 -64.89 23.91 54.08
N PRO A 3 -64.60 22.90 54.94
CA PRO A 3 -63.34 22.49 55.62
C PRO A 3 -62.97 21.02 55.28
N ASP A 4 -61.78 20.44 55.46
CA ASP A 4 -60.68 20.45 56.45
C ASP A 4 -60.91 19.58 57.71
N TRP A 5 -60.04 18.54 57.86
CA TRP A 5 -59.57 17.86 59.08
C TRP A 5 -60.52 16.85 59.79
N LEU A 6 -60.15 15.69 60.37
CA LEU A 6 -58.86 15.05 60.71
C LEU A 6 -59.10 13.60 61.24
N HIS A 7 -58.08 12.74 61.15
CA HIS A 7 -57.67 11.68 62.11
C HIS A 7 -58.58 10.44 62.30
N THR A 8 -58.13 9.19 62.54
CA THR A 8 -56.82 8.60 62.92
C THR A 8 -56.93 7.07 62.89
N GLY A 9 -55.82 6.39 62.57
CA GLY A 9 -55.34 5.18 63.28
C GLY A 9 -55.75 3.81 62.72
N ILE A 10 -54.97 2.73 62.82
CA ILE A 10 -53.69 2.40 63.46
C ILE A 10 -53.12 1.17 62.71
N ALA A 11 -51.79 1.05 62.69
CA ALA A 11 -51.00 -0.01 62.07
C ALA A 11 -51.04 -1.37 62.81
N MET A 12 -50.76 -2.47 62.09
CA MET A 12 -49.94 -3.66 62.46
C MET A 12 -49.85 -4.57 61.21
N ALA A 13 -48.71 -4.81 60.57
CA ALA A 13 -47.51 -5.55 60.97
C ALA A 13 -47.58 -7.08 60.71
N ASP A 14 -46.95 -7.46 59.58
CA ASP A 14 -45.90 -8.49 59.45
C ASP A 14 -46.23 -9.97 59.14
N ARG A 15 -45.30 -10.54 58.33
CA ARG A 15 -44.90 -11.93 58.06
C ARG A 15 -45.44 -12.77 56.88
N ARG A 16 -44.65 -12.72 55.79
CA ARG A 16 -43.80 -13.79 55.19
C ARG A 16 -44.40 -15.07 54.56
N ARG A 17 -44.01 -15.25 53.27
CA ARG A 17 -43.63 -16.49 52.51
C ARG A 17 -44.77 -17.48 52.15
N ALA A 18 -44.78 -18.20 51.03
CA ALA A 18 -44.03 -18.28 49.76
C ALA A 18 -44.73 -19.36 48.86
N ALA A 19 -44.30 -19.46 47.59
CA ALA A 19 -44.50 -20.55 46.61
C ALA A 19 -45.80 -20.51 45.77
N GLY A 20 -45.79 -20.63 44.44
CA GLY A 20 -44.68 -20.87 43.52
C GLY A 20 -45.05 -20.47 42.08
N SER A 21 -44.13 -19.78 41.40
CA SER A 21 -44.16 -19.64 39.95
C SER A 21 -43.28 -20.75 39.36
N SER A 22 -43.88 -21.60 38.53
CA SER A 22 -43.14 -22.63 37.80
C SER A 22 -42.11 -21.98 36.87
N PRO A 23 -40.85 -22.42 36.87
CA PRO A 23 -39.88 -21.94 35.90
C PRO A 23 -40.17 -22.57 34.54
N VAL A 24 -40.46 -21.73 33.54
CA VAL A 24 -40.46 -22.14 32.13
C VAL A 24 -39.08 -22.72 31.81
N PRO A 25 -38.97 -23.93 31.21
CA PRO A 25 -37.68 -24.48 30.86
C PRO A 25 -37.06 -23.61 29.77
N ARG A 26 -35.93 -22.98 30.08
CA ARG A 26 -35.06 -22.37 29.08
C ARG A 26 -34.66 -23.50 28.10
N PRO A 27 -34.81 -23.34 26.78
CA PRO A 27 -34.29 -24.35 25.85
C PRO A 27 -32.80 -24.54 26.14
N PRO A 28 -32.28 -25.78 26.06
CA PRO A 28 -30.88 -26.04 26.31
C PRO A 28 -30.06 -25.11 25.41
N GLN A 29 -29.17 -24.30 26.02
CA GLN A 29 -28.12 -23.64 25.26
C GLN A 29 -27.41 -24.74 24.48
N ARG A 30 -27.63 -24.81 23.17
CA ARG A 30 -26.81 -25.62 22.28
C ARG A 30 -25.38 -25.22 22.61
N GLN A 31 -24.62 -26.12 23.22
CA GLN A 31 -23.18 -26.00 23.30
C GLN A 31 -22.74 -25.99 21.84
N THR A 32 -22.56 -24.80 21.27
CA THR A 32 -21.97 -24.64 19.95
C THR A 32 -20.61 -25.33 20.05
N SER A 33 -20.42 -26.39 19.27
CA SER A 33 -19.15 -27.09 19.27
C SER A 33 -18.03 -26.08 18.97
N GLY A 34 -16.84 -26.28 19.53
CA GLY A 34 -15.70 -25.40 19.22
C GLY A 34 -15.47 -25.26 17.72
N ALA A 35 -15.80 -26.29 16.93
CA ALA A 35 -15.80 -26.25 15.47
C ALA A 35 -16.83 -25.26 14.89
N ASP A 36 -18.05 -25.23 15.42
CA ASP A 36 -19.10 -24.30 14.97
C ASP A 36 -18.72 -22.85 15.26
N PHE A 37 -18.06 -22.61 16.41
CA PHE A 37 -17.51 -21.30 16.74
C PHE A 37 -16.44 -20.86 15.74
N LEU A 38 -15.49 -21.73 15.39
CA LEU A 38 -14.44 -21.41 14.41
C LEU A 38 -15.00 -21.17 13.00
N VAL A 39 -16.05 -21.89 12.62
CA VAL A 39 -16.76 -21.68 11.35
C VAL A 39 -17.50 -20.34 11.36
N GLN A 40 -18.22 -20.01 12.45
CA GLN A 40 -18.90 -18.73 12.61
C GLN A 40 -17.92 -17.55 12.68
N ALA A 41 -16.74 -17.74 13.25
CA ALA A 41 -15.66 -16.76 13.30
C ALA A 41 -14.93 -16.58 11.96
N GLY A 42 -15.29 -17.34 10.92
CA GLY A 42 -14.71 -17.19 9.59
C GLY A 42 -13.25 -17.66 9.48
N VAL A 43 -12.77 -18.47 10.42
CA VAL A 43 -11.35 -18.87 10.52
C VAL A 43 -10.88 -19.59 9.26
N ARG A 44 -11.74 -20.41 8.63
CA ARG A 44 -11.41 -21.09 7.37
C ARG A 44 -11.03 -20.10 6.26
N THR A 45 -11.78 -19.01 6.12
CA THR A 45 -11.50 -17.97 5.11
C THR A 45 -10.22 -17.24 5.44
N MET A 46 -10.04 -16.86 6.70
CA MET A 46 -8.82 -16.20 7.18
C MET A 46 -7.57 -17.06 6.96
N MET A 47 -7.63 -18.36 7.26
CA MET A 47 -6.54 -19.30 6.99
C MET A 47 -6.27 -19.46 5.50
N ARG A 48 -7.32 -19.54 4.68
CA ARG A 48 -7.18 -19.63 3.22
C ARG A 48 -6.47 -18.40 2.65
N GLU A 49 -6.85 -17.21 3.10
CA GLU A 49 -6.23 -15.95 2.70
C GLU A 49 -4.78 -15.85 3.16
N ALA A 50 -4.49 -16.24 4.41
CA ALA A 50 -3.13 -16.26 4.94
C ALA A 50 -2.22 -17.22 4.18
N VAL A 51 -2.70 -18.44 3.88
CA VAL A 51 -1.97 -19.43 3.08
C VAL A 51 -1.78 -18.92 1.64
N LEU A 52 -2.80 -18.31 1.05
CA LEU A 52 -2.68 -17.72 -0.28
C LEU A 52 -1.59 -16.63 -0.29
N LYS A 53 -1.60 -15.74 0.70
CA LYS A 53 -0.58 -14.69 0.84
C LYS A 53 0.80 -15.29 1.04
N LEU A 54 0.94 -16.32 1.88
CA LEU A 54 2.21 -17.02 2.07
C LEU A 54 2.75 -17.61 0.76
N VAL A 55 1.89 -18.20 -0.08
CA VAL A 55 2.27 -18.77 -1.38
C VAL A 55 2.63 -17.69 -2.40
N GLU A 56 1.94 -16.54 -2.36
CA GLU A 56 2.22 -15.38 -3.21
C GLU A 56 3.55 -14.72 -2.83
N THR A 57 3.81 -14.51 -1.53
CA THR A 57 4.97 -13.75 -1.04
C THR A 57 6.23 -14.60 -0.90
N ARG A 58 6.09 -15.92 -0.70
CA ARG A 58 7.19 -16.89 -0.49
C ARG A 58 8.28 -16.34 0.44
N PRO A 59 7.93 -15.95 1.68
CA PRO A 59 8.88 -15.37 2.60
C PRO A 59 9.90 -16.43 3.04
N GLU A 60 11.11 -15.97 3.39
CA GLU A 60 12.18 -16.83 3.91
C GLU A 60 11.77 -17.54 5.21
N ASP A 61 11.01 -16.85 6.06
CA ASP A 61 10.40 -17.40 7.28
C ASP A 61 8.86 -17.41 7.20
N PRO A 62 8.25 -18.53 6.77
CA PRO A 62 6.80 -18.69 6.70
C PRO A 62 6.07 -18.53 8.03
N VAL A 63 6.67 -18.94 9.15
CA VAL A 63 6.00 -18.96 10.46
C VAL A 63 5.97 -17.56 11.05
N ALA A 64 7.10 -16.85 11.00
CA ALA A 64 7.15 -15.44 11.41
C ALA A 64 6.23 -14.57 10.54
N PHE A 65 6.19 -14.83 9.23
CA PHE A 65 5.26 -14.16 8.32
C PHE A 65 3.80 -14.36 8.74
N LEU A 66 3.37 -15.60 9.00
CA LEU A 66 1.99 -15.87 9.39
C LEU A 66 1.65 -15.23 10.74
N ALA A 67 2.58 -15.23 11.70
CA ALA A 67 2.40 -14.56 12.99
C ALA A 67 2.20 -13.04 12.83
N ASP A 68 3.03 -12.37 12.03
CA ASP A 68 2.87 -10.94 11.71
C ASP A 68 1.57 -10.67 10.92
N TYR A 69 1.24 -11.54 9.96
CA TYR A 69 0.02 -11.45 9.16
C TYR A 69 -1.23 -11.48 10.03
N PHE A 70 -1.37 -12.48 10.91
CA PHE A 70 -2.52 -12.54 11.83
C PHE A 70 -2.49 -11.41 12.87
N GLY A 71 -1.31 -11.01 13.34
CA GLY A 71 -1.15 -9.86 14.24
C GLY A 71 -1.67 -8.55 13.65
N ARG A 72 -1.50 -8.35 12.33
CA ARG A 72 -1.96 -7.15 11.61
C ARG A 72 -3.40 -7.21 11.12
N LEU A 73 -3.99 -8.40 11.01
CA LEU A 73 -5.40 -8.55 10.66
C LEU A 73 -6.33 -8.07 11.78
N GLY A 74 -5.89 -8.15 13.03
CA GLY A 74 -6.69 -7.81 14.22
C GLY A 74 -7.89 -8.75 14.43
N PRO A 75 -8.54 -8.71 15.59
CA PRO A 75 -9.77 -9.46 15.80
C PRO A 75 -10.89 -8.88 14.93
N GLY A 76 -11.29 -9.60 13.89
CA GLY A 76 -12.46 -9.27 13.09
C GLY A 76 -13.74 -9.29 13.94
N PRO A 77 -14.80 -8.55 13.56
CA PRO A 77 -16.04 -8.57 14.30
C PRO A 77 -16.60 -9.99 14.29
N ALA A 78 -16.76 -10.58 15.48
CA ALA A 78 -17.46 -11.85 15.65
C ALA A 78 -18.93 -11.63 15.31
N GLY A 79 -19.37 -12.08 14.13
CA GLY A 79 -20.77 -12.11 13.75
C GLY A 79 -21.04 -11.75 12.28
N GLY A 80 -21.40 -12.77 11.52
CA GLY A 80 -22.05 -12.77 10.20
C GLY A 80 -22.37 -11.44 9.52
N ALA A 81 -21.55 -11.09 8.54
CA ALA A 81 -21.97 -10.68 7.20
C ALA A 81 -20.74 -10.85 6.30
N ALA A 82 -20.97 -11.26 5.06
CA ALA A 82 -19.96 -11.56 4.05
C ALA A 82 -18.76 -10.60 4.06
N ALA A 83 -17.57 -11.16 3.79
CA ALA A 83 -16.28 -10.64 3.30
C ALA A 83 -16.11 -9.17 2.79
N ALA A 84 -16.91 -8.23 3.27
CA ALA A 84 -17.03 -6.85 2.79
C ALA A 84 -16.83 -5.83 3.93
N ASP A 85 -16.88 -6.26 5.20
CA ASP A 85 -16.70 -5.39 6.37
C ASP A 85 -15.48 -5.79 7.22
N LEU A 86 -14.33 -5.98 6.58
CA LEU A 86 -13.03 -6.24 7.24
C LEU A 86 -12.48 -5.05 8.05
N CYS A 87 -13.28 -4.01 8.34
CA CYS A 87 -12.82 -2.81 9.02
C CYS A 87 -13.83 -2.25 10.04
N PRO A 88 -13.80 -2.73 11.30
CA PRO A 88 -14.17 -1.89 12.43
C PRO A 88 -13.17 -0.74 12.53
N GLN A 89 -13.51 0.41 11.94
CA GLN A 89 -13.07 1.77 12.26
C GLN A 89 -11.67 1.95 12.88
N LEU A 90 -10.62 1.65 12.12
CA LEU A 90 -9.27 2.05 12.49
C LEU A 90 -9.07 3.57 12.25
N PRO A 91 -8.45 4.32 13.20
CA PRO A 91 -7.96 5.67 12.96
C PRO A 91 -7.21 5.80 11.62
N GLY A 92 -7.31 6.95 10.96
CA GLY A 92 -6.75 7.14 9.60
C GLY A 92 -5.27 6.73 9.46
N GLN A 93 -4.46 6.99 10.48
CA GLN A 93 -3.04 6.60 10.51
C GLN A 93 -2.82 5.08 10.52
N LEU A 94 -3.67 4.34 11.21
CA LEU A 94 -3.61 2.87 11.28
C LEU A 94 -4.07 2.25 9.96
N ARG A 95 -5.07 2.83 9.28
CA ARG A 95 -5.48 2.43 7.93
C ARG A 95 -4.36 2.63 6.92
N LEU A 96 -3.67 3.76 7.00
CA LEU A 96 -2.52 4.07 6.14
C LEU A 96 -1.37 3.08 6.35
N GLY A 97 -1.04 2.78 7.62
CA GLY A 97 -0.05 1.75 7.94
C GLY A 97 -0.40 0.37 7.39
N ARG A 98 -1.67 -0.05 7.51
CA ARG A 98 -2.14 -1.35 6.99
C ARG A 98 -2.15 -1.41 5.47
N ALA A 99 -2.59 -0.35 4.80
CA ALA A 99 -2.58 -0.26 3.35
C ALA A 99 -1.15 -0.37 2.82
N LEU A 100 -0.21 0.39 3.40
CA LEU A 100 1.20 0.32 3.01
C LEU A 100 1.80 -1.07 3.21
N TRP A 101 1.45 -1.75 4.31
CA TRP A 101 1.87 -3.13 4.53
C TRP A 101 1.38 -4.08 3.44
N TYR A 102 0.09 -4.03 3.06
CA TYR A 102 -0.43 -4.85 1.96
C TYR A 102 0.31 -4.59 0.65
N LEU A 103 0.59 -3.32 0.33
CA LEU A 103 1.33 -2.95 -0.88
C LEU A 103 2.75 -3.52 -0.90
N LYS A 104 3.37 -3.74 0.26
CA LYS A 104 4.72 -4.29 0.39
C LYS A 104 4.79 -5.81 0.39
N LEU A 105 3.65 -6.50 0.47
CA LEU A 105 3.63 -7.98 0.50
C LEU A 105 4.14 -8.60 -0.80
N ALA A 106 3.91 -7.95 -1.95
CA ALA A 106 4.33 -8.46 -3.24
C ALA A 106 5.13 -7.40 -4.00
N HIS A 107 6.11 -7.83 -4.78
CA HIS A 107 6.80 -6.92 -5.69
C HIS A 107 5.84 -6.41 -6.76
N HIS A 108 5.94 -5.14 -7.13
CA HIS A 108 4.99 -4.50 -8.07
C HIS A 108 5.03 -5.08 -9.50
N SER A 109 6.08 -5.83 -9.86
CA SER A 109 6.14 -6.62 -11.09
C SER A 109 5.28 -7.89 -11.07
N GLN A 110 4.90 -8.40 -9.89
CA GLN A 110 4.05 -9.58 -9.72
C GLN A 110 2.58 -9.21 -9.94
N ARG A 111 2.20 -9.02 -11.20
CA ARG A 111 0.92 -8.42 -11.61
C ARG A 111 -0.28 -8.95 -10.82
N THR A 112 -0.47 -10.25 -10.70
CA THR A 112 -1.66 -10.80 -10.03
C THR A 112 -1.67 -10.52 -8.52
N ALA A 113 -0.61 -10.91 -7.80
CA ALA A 113 -0.52 -10.74 -6.35
C ALA A 113 -0.54 -9.26 -5.95
N PHE A 114 0.18 -8.42 -6.69
CA PHE A 114 0.23 -6.98 -6.42
C PHE A 114 -1.10 -6.27 -6.71
N ASN A 115 -1.81 -6.61 -7.80
CA ASN A 115 -3.14 -6.03 -8.05
C ASN A 115 -4.16 -6.45 -6.98
N ASN A 116 -4.10 -7.69 -6.49
CA ASN A 116 -4.93 -8.12 -5.36
C ASN A 116 -4.63 -7.28 -4.10
N ASN A 117 -3.34 -7.06 -3.80
CA ASN A 117 -2.93 -6.22 -2.68
C ASN A 117 -3.36 -4.76 -2.84
N LEU A 118 -3.30 -4.21 -4.06
CA LEU A 118 -3.79 -2.86 -4.38
C LEU A 118 -5.28 -2.71 -4.06
N THR A 119 -6.11 -3.66 -4.47
CA THR A 119 -7.55 -3.64 -4.18
C THR A 119 -7.80 -3.64 -2.67
N VAL A 120 -7.16 -4.55 -1.93
CA VAL A 120 -7.31 -4.61 -0.47
C VAL A 120 -6.80 -3.32 0.20
N ALA A 121 -5.69 -2.75 -0.26
CA ALA A 121 -5.16 -1.49 0.26
C ALA A 121 -6.12 -0.32 -0.01
N TYR A 122 -6.70 -0.25 -1.21
CA TYR A 122 -7.67 0.77 -1.58
C TYR A 122 -8.94 0.67 -0.72
N ASP A 123 -9.46 -0.54 -0.52
CA ASP A 123 -10.64 -0.79 0.32
C ASP A 123 -10.36 -0.44 1.79
N CYS A 124 -9.17 -0.80 2.30
CA CYS A 124 -8.73 -0.43 3.64
C CYS A 124 -8.73 1.08 3.87
N LEU A 125 -8.33 1.88 2.87
CA LEU A 125 -8.32 3.33 2.97
C LEU A 125 -9.70 3.94 2.74
N SER A 126 -10.49 3.34 1.85
CA SER A 126 -11.84 3.77 1.48
C SER A 126 -12.89 3.46 2.54
N ALA A 127 -12.59 2.57 3.49
CA ALA A 127 -13.46 2.26 4.61
C ALA A 127 -13.82 3.54 5.40
N GLY A 128 -15.07 3.99 5.25
CA GLY A 128 -15.60 5.16 5.95
C GLY A 128 -15.74 4.91 7.45
N GLY A 129 -15.63 5.95 8.27
CA GLY A 129 -16.12 5.87 9.65
C GLY A 129 -17.64 5.83 9.69
N LYS A 130 -18.25 5.49 10.83
CA LYS A 130 -19.71 5.37 11.07
C LYS A 130 -20.58 6.54 10.56
N LYS A 131 -19.99 7.69 10.24
CA LYS A 131 -20.68 8.91 9.77
C LYS A 131 -20.16 9.44 8.42
N LYS A 132 -19.14 8.82 7.81
CA LYS A 132 -18.58 9.28 6.53
C LYS A 132 -18.98 8.31 5.42
N LYS A 133 -19.36 8.86 4.27
CA LYS A 133 -19.54 8.07 3.05
C LYS A 133 -18.23 7.32 2.74
N PRO A 134 -18.30 6.05 2.34
CA PRO A 134 -17.12 5.29 1.92
C PRO A 134 -16.48 5.97 0.70
N GLY A 135 -15.16 5.87 0.60
CA GLY A 135 -14.37 6.45 -0.47
C GLY A 135 -13.01 6.97 -0.01
N LEU A 136 -12.02 6.84 -0.88
CA LEU A 136 -10.69 7.39 -0.69
C LEU A 136 -10.70 8.89 -0.96
N ASN A 137 -10.24 9.69 -0.01
CA ASN A 137 -10.04 11.12 -0.23
C ASN A 137 -8.59 11.40 -0.66
N GLY A 138 -8.40 12.52 -1.38
CA GLY A 138 -7.09 12.91 -1.88
C GLY A 138 -6.07 13.13 -0.78
N LYS A 139 -6.48 13.55 0.42
CA LYS A 139 -5.57 13.68 1.57
C LYS A 139 -4.92 12.34 1.97
N LEU A 140 -5.72 11.30 2.23
CA LEU A 140 -5.17 9.99 2.64
C LEU A 140 -4.36 9.35 1.52
N TYR A 141 -4.78 9.57 0.26
CA TYR A 141 -4.02 9.13 -0.90
C TYR A 141 -2.64 9.81 -0.98
N THR A 142 -2.59 11.14 -0.91
CA THR A 142 -1.33 11.91 -0.94
C THR A 142 -0.45 11.58 0.28
N ASP A 143 -1.02 11.38 1.47
CA ASP A 143 -0.30 10.94 2.66
C ASP A 143 0.34 9.54 2.45
N LEU A 144 -0.39 8.62 1.82
CA LEU A 144 0.14 7.29 1.48
C LEU A 144 1.31 7.40 0.50
N LEU A 145 1.15 8.13 -0.61
CA LEU A 145 2.21 8.30 -1.61
C LEU A 145 3.46 8.94 -0.99
N THR A 146 3.27 9.95 -0.13
CA THR A 146 4.36 10.59 0.61
C THR A 146 5.10 9.57 1.48
N LYS A 147 4.36 8.70 2.17
CA LYS A 147 4.95 7.65 3.00
C LYS A 147 5.70 6.59 2.18
N ILE A 148 5.17 6.19 1.02
CA ILE A 148 5.85 5.27 0.09
C ILE A 148 7.20 5.88 -0.32
N CYS A 149 7.22 7.12 -0.79
CA CYS A 149 8.44 7.80 -1.21
C CYS A 149 9.45 7.98 -0.06
N HIS A 150 8.96 8.27 1.15
CA HIS A 150 9.80 8.43 2.34
C HIS A 150 10.43 7.10 2.77
N GLU A 151 9.68 5.99 2.79
CA GLU A 151 10.21 4.68 3.17
C GLU A 151 11.13 4.05 2.12
N GLY A 152 11.15 4.58 0.89
CA GLY A 152 12.10 4.18 -0.15
C GLY A 152 13.28 5.13 -0.32
N ASP A 153 13.54 5.99 0.67
CA ASP A 153 14.69 6.91 0.71
C ASP A 153 14.85 7.78 -0.56
N LEU A 154 13.72 8.18 -1.15
CA LEU A 154 13.72 9.05 -2.32
C LEU A 154 14.04 10.49 -1.88
N PRO A 155 14.99 11.20 -2.52
CA PRO A 155 15.31 12.58 -2.18
C PRO A 155 14.07 13.49 -2.18
N LYS A 156 14.05 14.48 -1.28
CA LYS A 156 12.90 15.37 -1.08
C LYS A 156 12.53 16.14 -2.34
N GLU A 157 13.53 16.54 -3.12
CA GLU A 157 13.37 17.26 -4.37
C GLU A 157 12.62 16.39 -5.39
N ILE A 158 13.06 15.14 -5.57
CA ILE A 158 12.48 14.18 -6.53
C ILE A 158 11.08 13.74 -6.08
N SER A 159 10.91 13.41 -4.80
CA SER A 159 9.60 13.03 -4.24
C SER A 159 8.60 14.18 -4.35
N SER A 160 8.99 15.43 -4.09
CA SER A 160 8.11 16.59 -4.27
C SER A 160 7.72 16.80 -5.74
N ALA A 161 8.65 16.61 -6.67
CA ALA A 161 8.39 16.73 -8.10
C ALA A 161 7.45 15.62 -8.59
N LEU A 162 7.64 14.39 -8.10
CA LEU A 162 6.74 13.27 -8.39
C LEU A 162 5.34 13.54 -7.85
N LEU A 163 5.21 13.89 -6.56
CA LEU A 163 3.93 14.14 -5.91
C LEU A 163 3.17 15.27 -6.59
N LYS A 164 3.83 16.35 -7.02
CA LYS A 164 3.18 17.42 -7.79
C LYS A 164 2.49 16.92 -9.06
N LYS A 165 3.00 15.86 -9.69
CA LYS A 165 2.37 15.27 -10.89
C LYS A 165 1.19 14.35 -10.58
N ILE A 166 1.22 13.63 -9.45
CA ILE A 166 0.28 12.52 -9.18
C ILE A 166 -0.65 12.71 -7.99
N GLN A 167 -0.47 13.76 -7.18
CA GLN A 167 -1.30 14.06 -6.01
C GLN A 167 -2.72 14.48 -6.41
N CYS A 168 -3.67 14.30 -5.50
CA CYS A 168 -5.04 14.80 -5.62
C CYS A 168 -5.29 15.91 -4.59
N ARG A 169 -6.33 16.73 -4.80
CA ARG A 169 -6.75 17.72 -3.80
C ARG A 169 -7.31 17.01 -2.57
N ASP A 170 -7.11 17.57 -1.37
CA ASP A 170 -7.47 16.92 -0.09
C ASP A 170 -8.88 16.32 -0.02
N HIS A 171 -9.85 17.00 -0.62
CA HIS A 171 -11.28 16.65 -0.59
C HIS A 171 -11.76 15.95 -1.87
N GLU A 172 -10.88 15.75 -2.84
CA GLU A 172 -11.18 15.03 -4.08
C GLU A 172 -11.42 13.55 -3.77
N ALA A 173 -12.43 12.95 -4.39
CA ALA A 173 -12.62 11.50 -4.34
C ALA A 173 -11.65 10.87 -5.34
N VAL A 174 -10.80 9.96 -4.88
CA VAL A 174 -9.76 9.33 -5.70
C VAL A 174 -10.26 7.99 -6.22
N PRO A 175 -10.47 7.82 -7.53
CA PRO A 175 -10.83 6.53 -8.13
C PRO A 175 -9.72 5.47 -8.00
N PHE A 176 -10.09 4.20 -8.13
CA PHE A 176 -9.14 3.08 -7.99
C PHE A 176 -8.02 3.10 -9.05
N ASP A 177 -8.31 3.48 -10.29
CA ASP A 177 -7.33 3.58 -11.38
C ASP A 177 -6.31 4.69 -11.12
N VAL A 178 -6.76 5.84 -10.59
CA VAL A 178 -5.87 6.93 -10.14
C VAL A 178 -4.99 6.47 -8.99
N PHE A 179 -5.59 5.85 -7.96
CA PHE A 179 -4.85 5.28 -6.85
C PHE A 179 -3.78 4.28 -7.31
N ARG A 180 -4.16 3.34 -8.17
CA ARG A 180 -3.28 2.32 -8.74
C ARG A 180 -2.14 2.97 -9.52
N TYR A 181 -2.44 3.95 -10.36
CA TYR A 181 -1.43 4.66 -11.14
C TYR A 181 -0.40 5.35 -10.23
N GLY A 182 -0.85 6.10 -9.23
CA GLY A 182 0.04 6.79 -8.30
C GLY A 182 0.93 5.83 -7.50
N VAL A 183 0.33 4.79 -6.93
CA VAL A 183 1.05 3.80 -6.12
C VAL A 183 2.09 3.06 -6.96
N VAL A 184 1.72 2.55 -8.14
CA VAL A 184 2.65 1.86 -9.05
C VAL A 184 3.77 2.80 -9.47
N THR A 185 3.45 4.05 -9.83
CA THR A 185 4.47 5.04 -10.24
C THR A 185 5.50 5.29 -9.15
N CYS A 186 5.07 5.39 -7.87
CA CYS A 186 6.00 5.52 -6.75
C CYS A 186 6.93 4.31 -6.62
N PHE A 187 6.39 3.08 -6.68
CA PHE A 187 7.22 1.86 -6.60
C PHE A 187 8.21 1.73 -7.76
N VAL A 188 7.75 1.99 -8.99
CA VAL A 188 8.60 1.93 -10.17
C VAL A 188 9.68 3.01 -10.13
N MET A 189 9.39 4.22 -9.65
CA MET A 189 10.40 5.27 -9.47
C MET A 189 11.52 4.83 -8.51
N MET A 190 11.15 4.20 -7.39
CA MET A 190 12.14 3.72 -6.42
C MET A 190 13.01 2.61 -7.00
N GLU A 191 12.41 1.64 -7.71
CA GLU A 191 13.17 0.59 -8.39
C GLU A 191 14.07 1.17 -9.50
N PHE A 192 13.55 2.11 -10.29
CA PHE A 192 14.31 2.78 -11.34
C PHE A 192 15.53 3.51 -10.77
N ARG A 193 15.36 4.26 -9.69
CA ARG A 193 16.49 4.91 -8.98
C ARG A 193 17.49 3.88 -8.47
N SER A 194 17.02 2.79 -7.88
CA SER A 194 17.90 1.71 -7.40
C SER A 194 18.71 1.09 -8.54
N LYS A 195 18.11 0.88 -9.72
CA LYS A 195 18.80 0.35 -10.90
C LYS A 195 19.80 1.35 -11.48
N ALA A 196 19.43 2.63 -11.55
CA ALA A 196 20.35 3.70 -11.95
C ALA A 196 21.55 3.79 -11.00
N ASP A 197 21.33 3.58 -9.71
CA ASP A 197 22.39 3.54 -8.71
C ASP A 197 23.35 2.37 -8.90
N THR A 198 22.82 1.16 -9.10
CA THR A 198 23.64 0.00 -9.45
C THR A 198 24.44 0.25 -10.73
N LEU A 199 23.83 0.87 -11.74
CA LEU A 199 24.51 1.21 -12.98
C LEU A 199 25.65 2.21 -12.75
N PHE A 200 25.43 3.26 -11.95
CA PHE A 200 26.50 4.21 -11.60
C PHE A 200 27.67 3.52 -10.88
N ASN A 201 27.38 2.63 -9.93
CA ASN A 201 28.43 1.91 -9.19
C ASN A 201 29.31 1.05 -10.10
N ILE A 202 28.75 0.49 -11.18
CA ILE A 202 29.50 -0.25 -12.20
C ILE A 202 30.37 0.71 -13.05
N LEU A 203 29.86 1.91 -13.34
CA LEU A 203 30.63 2.92 -14.10
C LEU A 203 31.76 3.55 -13.29
N ASP A 204 31.64 3.58 -11.96
CA ASP A 204 32.58 4.22 -11.03
C ASP A 204 33.61 3.23 -10.43
N GLU A 205 33.72 1.99 -10.94
CA GLU A 205 34.61 0.95 -10.38
C GLU A 205 36.08 1.40 -10.26
N ASP A 206 36.55 2.29 -11.13
CA ASP A 206 37.91 2.86 -11.09
C ASP A 206 37.99 4.27 -10.46
N SER A 207 36.93 4.75 -9.78
CA SER A 207 36.83 6.12 -9.22
C SER A 207 37.10 7.23 -10.25
N GLN A 208 36.73 6.96 -11.50
CA GLN A 208 36.89 7.84 -12.67
C GLN A 208 35.61 7.85 -13.48
N SER A 209 34.48 8.21 -12.85
CA SER A 209 33.18 8.41 -13.50
C SER A 209 33.26 9.58 -14.50
N ASP A 210 33.87 9.33 -15.66
CA ASP A 210 34.01 10.29 -16.76
C ASP A 210 32.62 10.79 -17.12
N GLN A 211 32.43 12.10 -16.99
CA GLN A 211 31.15 12.75 -17.21
C GLN A 211 30.54 12.38 -18.58
N ARG A 212 31.36 12.13 -19.59
CA ARG A 212 30.90 11.78 -20.94
C ARG A 212 30.30 10.39 -21.02
N VAL A 213 30.93 9.42 -20.34
CA VAL A 213 30.42 8.05 -20.27
C VAL A 213 29.10 8.05 -19.51
N CYS A 214 29.05 8.73 -18.36
CA CYS A 214 27.84 8.88 -17.57
C CYS A 214 26.71 9.56 -18.36
N GLN A 215 27.03 10.65 -19.09
CA GLN A 215 26.07 11.34 -19.94
C GLN A 215 25.56 10.45 -21.08
N THR A 216 26.45 9.70 -21.73
CA THR A 216 26.07 8.78 -22.81
C THR A 216 25.12 7.69 -22.34
N VAL A 217 25.33 7.18 -21.13
CA VAL A 217 24.43 6.22 -20.49
C VAL A 217 23.06 6.87 -20.19
N LEU A 218 23.04 8.10 -19.67
CA LEU A 218 21.80 8.85 -19.44
C LEU A 218 21.04 9.13 -20.75
N ASP A 219 21.75 9.48 -21.82
CA ASP A 219 21.17 9.71 -23.14
C ASP A 219 20.58 8.43 -23.71
N THR A 220 21.28 7.29 -23.56
CA THR A 220 20.76 5.97 -23.98
C THR A 220 19.51 5.58 -23.18
N LEU A 221 19.50 5.84 -21.87
CA LEU A 221 18.32 5.65 -21.02
C LEU A 221 17.15 6.53 -21.48
N LYS A 222 17.42 7.80 -21.79
CA LYS A 222 16.43 8.75 -22.29
C LYS A 222 15.83 8.27 -23.61
N GLU A 223 16.67 7.85 -24.56
CA GLU A 223 16.22 7.32 -25.85
C GLU A 223 15.35 6.08 -25.71
N ALA A 224 15.73 5.15 -24.84
CA ALA A 224 14.94 3.95 -24.56
C ALA A 224 13.59 4.30 -23.94
N LEU A 225 13.56 5.22 -22.97
CA LEU A 225 12.32 5.72 -22.37
C LEU A 225 11.44 6.43 -23.41
N VAL A 226 12.03 7.26 -24.29
CA VAL A 226 11.33 7.94 -25.38
C VAL A 226 10.70 6.96 -26.35
N ALA A 227 11.45 5.94 -26.77
CA ALA A 227 11.00 4.92 -27.70
C ALA A 227 9.87 4.05 -27.13
N SER A 228 9.83 3.82 -25.82
CA SER A 228 8.77 3.04 -25.20
C SER A 228 7.41 3.75 -25.25
N ASP A 229 6.43 3.09 -25.87
CA ASP A 229 5.03 3.51 -25.93
C ASP A 229 4.11 2.39 -25.41
N LEU A 230 3.27 2.75 -24.44
CA LEU A 230 2.23 1.89 -23.87
C LEU A 230 1.24 1.37 -24.91
N SER A 231 1.03 2.10 -26.00
CA SER A 231 0.11 1.71 -27.07
C SER A 231 0.69 0.67 -28.03
N VAL A 232 2.02 0.50 -28.05
CA VAL A 232 2.73 -0.40 -28.97
C VAL A 232 3.65 -1.33 -28.17
N PRO A 233 3.20 -2.53 -27.78
CA PRO A 233 3.99 -3.44 -26.94
C PRO A 233 5.37 -3.81 -27.51
N ALA A 234 5.51 -3.83 -28.84
CA ALA A 234 6.80 -4.10 -29.50
C ALA A 234 7.86 -3.03 -29.20
N SER A 235 7.44 -1.80 -28.88
CA SER A 235 8.35 -0.70 -28.53
C SER A 235 9.18 -0.97 -27.26
N TYR A 236 8.67 -1.79 -26.34
CA TYR A 236 9.42 -2.20 -25.15
C TYR A 236 10.59 -3.12 -25.49
N LEU A 237 10.44 -3.97 -26.51
CA LEU A 237 11.52 -4.83 -26.98
C LEU A 237 12.59 -3.99 -27.68
N GLU A 238 12.19 -3.00 -28.47
CA GLU A 238 13.12 -2.06 -29.09
C GLU A 238 13.89 -1.25 -28.03
N ALA A 239 13.17 -0.64 -27.07
CA ALA A 239 13.78 0.07 -25.95
C ALA A 239 14.73 -0.82 -25.14
N GLY A 240 14.34 -2.07 -24.87
CA GLY A 240 15.17 -3.06 -24.19
C GLY A 240 16.43 -3.42 -24.99
N SER A 241 16.33 -3.53 -26.32
CA SER A 241 17.48 -3.81 -27.19
C SER A 241 18.53 -2.69 -27.16
N LYS A 242 18.09 -1.42 -27.08
CA LYS A 242 18.99 -0.26 -26.94
C LYS A 242 19.74 -0.24 -25.61
N LEU A 243 19.08 -0.72 -24.55
CA LEU A 243 19.67 -0.91 -23.23
C LEU A 243 20.44 -2.24 -23.09
N GLY A 244 20.50 -3.02 -24.17
CA GLY A 244 21.26 -4.27 -24.21
C GLY A 244 22.76 -4.01 -24.05
N PRO A 245 23.51 -5.02 -23.56
CA PRO A 245 24.94 -4.87 -23.27
C PRO A 245 25.74 -4.43 -24.50
N ASP A 246 25.44 -4.98 -25.68
CA ASP A 246 26.18 -4.66 -26.90
C ASP A 246 26.00 -3.21 -27.34
N CYS A 247 24.74 -2.72 -27.36
CA CYS A 247 24.43 -1.35 -27.75
C CYS A 247 25.00 -0.34 -26.75
N LEU A 248 24.88 -0.62 -25.46
CA LEU A 248 25.38 0.25 -24.41
C LEU A 248 26.92 0.29 -24.40
N ALA A 249 27.59 -0.85 -24.55
CA ALA A 249 29.05 -0.93 -24.65
C ALA A 249 29.58 -0.11 -25.84
N VAL A 250 28.97 -0.27 -27.03
CA VAL A 250 29.35 0.51 -28.21
C VAL A 250 29.16 2.01 -27.99
N ALA A 251 28.09 2.42 -27.31
CA ALA A 251 27.86 3.83 -26.99
C ALA A 251 28.93 4.37 -26.03
N MET A 252 29.25 3.61 -24.98
CA MET A 252 30.29 3.94 -24.00
C MET A 252 31.69 4.02 -24.64
N ASP A 253 32.05 3.06 -25.48
CA ASP A 253 33.34 3.06 -26.21
C ASP A 253 33.50 4.31 -27.09
N ARG A 254 32.43 4.71 -27.78
CA ARG A 254 32.42 5.95 -28.58
C ARG A 254 32.62 7.18 -27.71
N ALA A 255 32.03 7.21 -26.52
CA ALA A 255 32.21 8.32 -25.57
C ALA A 255 33.66 8.41 -25.08
N LEU A 256 34.30 7.26 -24.84
CA LEU A 256 35.71 7.17 -24.42
C LEU A 256 36.69 7.68 -25.49
N LEU A 257 36.39 7.48 -26.78
CA LEU A 257 37.22 7.95 -27.90
C LEU A 257 37.28 9.49 -28.04
N GLY A 258 36.37 10.24 -27.42
CA GLY A 258 36.44 11.70 -27.41
C GLY A 258 37.60 12.24 -26.56
N LYS A 259 37.85 13.56 -26.60
CA LYS A 259 38.79 14.22 -25.67
C LYS A 259 38.24 14.22 -24.23
N LYS A 260 39.00 13.68 -23.28
CA LYS A 260 38.69 13.74 -21.84
C LYS A 260 38.52 15.19 -21.39
N THR A 261 37.39 15.49 -20.77
CA THR A 261 37.10 16.80 -20.16
C THR A 261 37.75 16.94 -18.77
N GLY A 262 38.10 15.83 -18.12
CA GLY A 262 38.73 15.80 -16.79
C GLY A 262 37.78 16.05 -15.62
N VAL A 263 36.48 16.26 -15.88
CA VAL A 263 35.46 16.49 -14.85
C VAL A 263 34.73 15.17 -14.59
N PRO A 264 34.75 14.63 -13.36
CA PRO A 264 33.95 13.48 -12.98
C PRO A 264 32.49 13.89 -12.72
N MET A 265 31.53 13.03 -13.07
CA MET A 265 30.13 13.20 -12.70
C MET A 265 29.88 12.56 -11.33
N SER A 266 29.29 13.30 -10.39
CA SER A 266 29.01 12.75 -9.07
C SER A 266 27.82 11.78 -9.09
N ARG A 267 27.81 10.80 -8.18
CA ARG A 267 26.69 9.86 -7.99
C ARG A 267 25.34 10.58 -7.83
N ASN A 268 25.31 11.65 -7.04
CA ASN A 268 24.07 12.40 -6.79
C ASN A 268 23.57 13.14 -8.04
N GLU A 269 24.49 13.65 -8.86
CA GLU A 269 24.19 14.29 -10.14
C GLU A 269 23.58 13.28 -11.12
N PHE A 270 24.25 12.14 -11.32
CA PHE A 270 23.76 11.06 -12.18
C PHE A 270 22.37 10.58 -11.76
N LEU A 271 22.17 10.31 -10.47
CA LEU A 271 20.87 9.85 -9.96
C LEU A 271 19.77 10.91 -10.12
N LYS A 272 20.10 12.19 -9.96
CA LYS A 272 19.15 13.29 -10.14
C LYS A 272 18.73 13.41 -11.60
N GLU A 273 19.68 13.35 -12.53
CA GLU A 273 19.43 13.33 -13.98
C GLU A 273 18.54 12.13 -14.35
N ALA A 274 18.92 10.92 -13.94
CA ALA A 274 18.16 9.71 -14.21
C ALA A 274 16.71 9.82 -13.69
N CYS A 275 16.53 10.26 -12.44
CA CYS A 275 15.19 10.46 -11.88
C CYS A 275 14.38 11.50 -12.66
N SER A 276 15.03 12.56 -13.18
CA SER A 276 14.38 13.55 -14.04
C SER A 276 13.84 12.92 -15.33
N LEU A 277 14.62 12.03 -15.97
CA LEU A 277 14.17 11.30 -17.17
C LEU A 277 12.89 10.50 -16.92
N PHE A 278 12.82 9.83 -15.76
CA PHE A 278 11.61 9.12 -15.36
C PHE A 278 10.45 10.08 -15.11
N LEU A 279 10.67 11.18 -14.39
CA LEU A 279 9.65 12.19 -14.10
C LEU A 279 9.06 12.78 -15.38
N ASP A 280 9.85 13.00 -16.41
CA ASP A 280 9.38 13.52 -17.71
C ASP A 280 8.36 12.58 -18.37
N LYS A 281 8.50 11.26 -18.14
CA LYS A 281 7.58 10.23 -18.63
C LYS A 281 6.32 10.07 -17.78
N VAL A 282 6.32 10.53 -16.53
CA VAL A 282 5.14 10.49 -15.66
C VAL A 282 4.08 11.45 -16.19
N LYS A 283 2.92 10.90 -16.56
CA LYS A 283 1.73 11.68 -16.95
C LYS A 283 1.18 12.40 -15.72
N PRO A 284 1.01 13.74 -15.77
CA PRO A 284 0.31 14.49 -14.73
C PRO A 284 -1.16 14.06 -14.64
N MET A 285 -1.72 14.11 -13.44
CA MET A 285 -3.14 13.82 -13.19
C MET A 285 -4.06 15.03 -13.39
N HIS A 286 -3.49 16.24 -13.53
CA HIS A 286 -4.19 17.52 -13.71
C HIS A 286 -3.80 18.19 -15.02
#